data_AF-A0A7X8TRL4-F1
#
_entry.id   AF-A0A7X8TRL4-F1
#
_cell.length_a   1.000
_cell.length_b   1.000
_cell.length_c   1.000
_cell.angle_alpha   90.00
_cell.angle_beta   90.00
_cell.angle_gamma   90.00
#
_symmetry.space_group_name_H-M   'P 1'
#
loop_
_entity.id
_entity.type
_entity.pdbx_description
1 polymer ?
#
loop_
_entity_poly.entity_id
_entity_poly.type
_entity_poly.pdbx_seq_one_letter_code
_entity_poly.pdbx_strand_id
1 'polypeptide(L)' 'MAIVRVESNETFLELAEPLPFKPHRNFYVAVAQCEAEAGQAVSYINPSIAIVPWTGDKRLVIYA' A
#
# COMPACT_ATOMS: atom_id res chain seq x y z
N MET A 1 -2.14 -13.09 4.98
CA MET A 1 -2.47 -12.03 5.96
C MET A 1 -1.94 -10.76 5.36
N ALA A 2 -2.76 -9.71 5.26
CA ALA A 2 -2.34 -8.53 4.52
C ALA A 2 -1.11 -7.87 5.16
N ILE A 3 -0.11 -7.56 4.34
CA ILE A 3 1.09 -6.82 4.73
C ILE A 3 1.13 -5.57 3.85
N VAL A 4 1.21 -4.40 4.48
CA VAL A 4 1.35 -3.13 3.78
C VAL A 4 2.77 -2.63 3.99
N ARG A 5 3.43 -2.23 2.92
CA ARG A 5 4.78 -1.65 2.93
C ARG A 5 4.76 -0.31 2.21
N VAL A 6 5.55 0.63 2.71
CA VAL A 6 5.81 1.88 2.00
C VAL A 6 7.02 1.61 1.10
N GLU A 7 6.88 1.86 -0.20
CA GLU A 7 7.98 1.74 -1.15
C GLU A 7 8.20 3.05 -1.90
N SER A 8 9.43 3.28 -2.34
CA SER A 8 9.76 4.37 -3.25
C SER A 8 9.37 4.02 -4.70
N ASN A 9 8.80 4.99 -5.41
CA ASN A 9 8.48 4.87 -6.84
C ASN A 9 9.74 4.88 -7.73
N GLU A 10 10.84 5.47 -7.26
CA GLU A 10 12.09 5.57 -8.03
C GLU A 10 12.97 4.33 -7.87
N THR A 11 13.18 3.89 -6.64
CA THR A 11 14.11 2.80 -6.32
C THR A 11 13.41 1.46 -6.16
N PHE A 12 12.09 1.44 -6.01
CA PHE A 12 11.28 0.25 -5.71
C PHE A 12 11.72 -0.48 -4.43
N LEU A 13 12.42 0.23 -3.54
CA LEU A 13 12.84 -0.29 -2.25
C LEU A 13 11.83 0.07 -1.17
N GLU A 14 11.70 -0.83 -0.20
CA GLU A 14 10.93 -0.58 1.02
C GLU A 14 11.59 0.55 1.82
N LEU A 15 10.78 1.57 2.11
CA LEU A 15 11.12 2.62 3.04
C LEU A 15 10.73 2.13 4.43
N ALA A 16 11.65 2.21 5.40
CA ALA A 16 11.41 1.83 6.79
C ALA A 16 10.48 2.83 7.53
N GLU A 17 9.57 3.46 6.81
CA GLU A 17 8.65 4.46 7.33
C GLU A 17 7.47 3.79 8.02
N PRO A 18 7.08 4.26 9.22
CA PRO A 18 5.91 3.74 9.89
C PRO A 18 4.65 4.14 9.12
N LEU A 19 3.72 3.20 8.98
CA LEU A 19 2.38 3.50 8.48
C LEU A 19 1.62 4.32 9.53
N PRO A 20 0.81 5.31 9.10
CA PRO A 20 0.01 6.12 10.01
C PRO A 20 -1.14 5.33 10.67
N PHE A 21 -1.42 4.12 10.19
CA PHE A 21 -2.44 3.23 10.70
C PHE A 21 -1.94 1.78 10.80
N LYS A 22 -2.68 0.96 11.53
CA LYS A 22 -2.46 -0.49 11.57
C LYS A 22 -3.23 -1.17 10.44
N PRO A 23 -2.57 -1.84 9.48
CA PRO A 23 -3.26 -2.51 8.39
C PRO A 23 -4.23 -3.57 8.89
N HIS A 24 -5.41 -3.62 8.28
CA HIS A 24 -6.34 -4.72 8.53
C HIS A 24 -5.76 -6.05 8.01
N ARG A 25 -6.08 -7.17 8.66
CA ARG A 25 -5.54 -8.49 8.27
C ARG A 25 -6.07 -9.03 6.94
N ASN A 26 -7.26 -8.58 6.54
CA ASN A 26 -7.90 -8.94 5.27
C ASN A 26 -7.38 -8.02 4.15
N PHE A 27 -6.94 -8.62 3.04
CA PHE A 27 -6.33 -7.93 1.90
C PHE A 27 -7.21 -6.82 1.32
N TYR A 28 -8.46 -7.12 0.96
CA TYR A 28 -9.36 -6.14 0.35
C TYR A 28 -9.71 -4.99 1.29
N VAL A 29 -9.82 -5.28 2.59
CA VAL A 29 -10.04 -4.23 3.60
C VAL A 29 -8.80 -3.36 3.77
N ALA A 30 -7.60 -3.94 3.76
CA ALA A 30 -6.36 -3.19 3.80
C ALA A 30 -6.18 -2.30 2.56
N VAL A 31 -6.56 -2.79 1.38
CA VAL A 31 -6.58 -1.99 0.15
C VAL A 31 -7.50 -0.78 0.31
N ALA A 32 -8.75 -0.99 0.73
CA ALA A 32 -9.71 0.11 0.91
C ALA A 32 -9.23 1.14 1.96
N GLN A 33 -8.56 0.69 3.03
CA GLN A 33 -7.92 1.58 4.00
C GLN A 33 -6.80 2.41 3.37
N CYS A 34 -5.94 1.78 2.55
CA CYS A 34 -4.86 2.49 1.87
C CYS A 34 -5.39 3.51 0.85
N GLU A 35 -6.45 3.17 0.10
CA GLU A 35 -7.11 4.12 -0.82
C GLU A 35 -7.72 5.30 -0.08
N ALA A 36 -8.39 5.05 1.04
CA ALA A 36 -8.99 6.11 1.87
C ALA A 36 -7.93 7.04 2.46
N GLU A 37 -6.78 6.50 2.90
CA GLU A 37 -5.68 7.29 3.44
C GLU A 37 -4.96 8.10 2.35
N ALA A 38 -4.65 7.47 1.21
CA ALA A 38 -3.90 8.11 0.14
C ALA A 38 -4.75 9.07 -0.69
N GLY A 39 -6.08 8.91 -0.70
CA GLY A 39 -6.98 9.63 -1.58
C GLY A 39 -6.75 9.33 -3.06
N GLN A 40 -6.14 8.17 -3.37
CA GLN A 40 -5.77 7.72 -4.71
C GLN A 40 -6.35 6.33 -4.96
N ALA A 41 -6.65 6.04 -6.22
CA ALA A 41 -7.18 4.74 -6.62
C ALA A 41 -6.09 3.66 -6.61
N VAL A 42 -6.45 2.46 -6.18
CA VAL A 42 -5.59 1.29 -6.21
C VAL A 42 -5.36 0.77 -7.63
N SER A 43 -4.16 0.28 -7.88
CA SER A 43 -3.79 -0.52 -9.05
C SER A 43 -3.41 -1.93 -8.62
N TYR A 44 -3.99 -2.94 -9.25
CA TYR A 44 -3.68 -4.34 -8.96
C TYR A 44 -2.64 -4.88 -9.94
N ILE A 45 -1.54 -5.43 -9.43
CA ILE A 45 -0.59 -6.20 -10.25
C ILE A 45 -1.15 -7.60 -10.49
N ASN A 46 -1.67 -8.21 -9.42
CA ASN A 46 -2.32 -9.52 -9.45
C ASN A 46 -3.30 -9.61 -8.25
N PRO A 47 -4.08 -10.70 -8.11
CA PRO A 47 -5.07 -10.85 -7.04
C PRO A 47 -4.51 -10.81 -5.60
N SER A 48 -3.19 -10.90 -5.45
CA SER A 48 -2.49 -10.90 -4.15
C SER A 48 -1.60 -9.69 -3.93
N ILE A 49 -1.47 -8.80 -4.92
CA ILE A 49 -0.58 -7.62 -4.86
C ILE A 49 -1.33 -6.41 -5.41
N ALA A 50 -1.48 -5.41 -4.56
CA ALA A 50 -2.08 -4.12 -4.88
C ALA A 50 -1.11 -2.99 -4.57
N ILE A 51 -1.19 -1.92 -5.35
CA ILE A 51 -0.38 -0.72 -5.22
C ILE A 51 -1.32 0.48 -5.14
N VAL A 52 -1.16 1.28 -4.10
CA VAL A 52 -1.84 2.58 -3.98
C VAL A 52 -0.76 3.67 -4.07
N PRO A 53 -0.81 4.56 -5.09
CA PRO A 53 0.06 5.72 -5.14
C PRO A 53 -0.12 6.55 -3.86
N TRP A 54 0.98 6.99 -3.25
CA TRP A 54 0.93 7.81 -2.04
C TRP A 54 1.67 9.13 -2.24
N THR A 55 1.99 9.83 -1.14
CA THR A 55 2.56 11.17 -1.19
C THR A 55 3.94 11.20 -1.87
N GLY A 56 4.07 12.05 -2.90
CA GLY A 56 5.33 12.24 -3.64
C GLY A 56 5.80 10.96 -4.34
N ASP A 57 7.06 10.61 -4.15
CA ASP A 57 7.69 9.43 -4.77
C ASP A 57 7.48 8.15 -3.95
N LYS A 58 6.35 8.04 -3.26
CA LYS A 58 6.00 6.88 -2.43
C LYS A 58 4.77 6.17 -2.93
N ARG A 59 4.69 4.89 -2.62
CA ARG A 59 3.52 4.05 -2.84
C ARG A 59 3.33 3.11 -1.67
N LEU A 60 2.09 2.72 -1.44
CA LEU A 60 1.73 1.66 -0.52
C LEU A 60 1.57 0.38 -1.32
N VAL A 61 2.39 -0.63 -1.01
CA VAL A 61 2.28 -1.96 -1.61
C VAL A 61 1.64 -2.89 -0.61
N ILE A 62 0.50 -3.46 -0.99
CA ILE A 62 -0.28 -4.39 -0.19
C ILE A 62 -0.10 -5.79 -0.75
N TYR A 63 0.29 -6.72 0.11
CA TYR A 63 0.43 -8.15 -0.18
C TYR A 63 -0.63 -8.93 0.60
N ALA A 64 -1.25 -9.95 0.00
CA ALA A 64 -2.29 -10.77 0.63
C ALA A 64 -1.81 -11.77 1.68
#